data_AF-A0A8S3B6Q3-F1
#
_entry.id   AF-A0A8S3B6Q3-F1
#
_cell.length_a   1.000
_cell.length_b   1.000
_cell.length_c   1.000
_cell.angle_alpha   90.00
_cell.angle_beta   90.00
_cell.angle_gamma   90.00
#
_symmetry.space_group_name_H-M   'P 1'
#
loop_
_entity.id
_entity.type
_entity.pdbx_description
1 polymer ?
#
loop_
_entity_poly.entity_id
_entity_poly.type
_entity_poly.pdbx_seq_one_letter_code
_entity_poly.pdbx_strand_id
1 'polypeptide(L)' 'CERHDFNVDLQENSLHFSQLVWKGTREVGFGRCQTPDKKQWYGVAVYFPPGNYPNQYMENV' A
#
# COMPACT_ATOMS: atom_id res chain seq x y z
N CYS A 1 19.50 5.63 8.98
CA CYS A 1 18.44 4.77 8.43
C CYS A 1 17.11 5.47 8.59
N GLU A 2 16.79 6.44 7.73
CA GLU A 2 15.46 7.05 7.67
C GLU A 2 15.12 7.15 6.19
N ARG A 3 14.49 6.09 5.66
CA ARG A 3 14.16 5.97 4.23
C ARG A 3 12.74 6.45 3.93
N HIS A 4 11.97 6.78 4.96
CA HIS A 4 10.57 7.16 4.90
C HIS A 4 10.34 8.38 5.78
N ASP A 5 9.76 9.43 5.21
CA ASP A 5 9.37 10.65 5.94
C ASP A 5 7.89 10.94 5.63
N PHE A 6 7.01 10.59 6.58
CA PHE A 6 5.57 10.78 6.43
C PHE A 6 5.10 12.18 6.85
N ASN A 7 6.04 13.09 7.14
CA ASN A 7 5.73 14.52 7.29
C ASN A 7 5.61 15.23 5.95
N VAL A 8 6.10 14.62 4.87
CA VAL A 8 5.89 15.09 3.50
C VAL A 8 4.86 14.20 2.80
N ASP A 9 4.05 14.81 1.94
CA ASP A 9 3.08 14.07 1.14
C ASP A 9 3.78 13.20 0.09
N LEU A 10 3.20 12.01 -0.15
CA LEU A 10 3.44 11.18 -1.34
C LEU A 10 4.92 10.90 -1.65
N GLN A 11 5.50 9.95 -0.91
CA GLN A 11 6.78 9.34 -1.28
C GLN A 11 6.53 8.09 -2.13
N GLU A 12 6.93 8.10 -3.41
CA GLU A 12 6.67 7.01 -4.37
C GLU A 12 7.12 5.63 -3.82
N ASN A 13 8.31 5.57 -3.22
CA ASN A 13 8.86 4.33 -2.65
C ASN A 13 8.13 3.86 -1.38
N SER A 14 7.30 4.70 -0.76
CA SER A 14 6.60 4.43 0.49
C SER A 14 5.11 4.14 0.27
N LEU A 15 4.59 4.26 -0.96
CA LEU A 15 3.16 4.10 -1.26
C LEU A 15 2.60 2.72 -0.90
N HIS A 16 3.34 1.65 -1.20
CA HIS A 16 2.91 0.29 -0.86
C HIS A 16 2.92 0.05 0.66
N PHE A 17 3.94 0.59 1.35
CA PHE A 17 4.05 0.46 2.80
C PHE A 17 2.94 1.24 3.53
N SER A 18 2.76 2.51 3.18
CA SER A 18 1.76 3.39 3.80
C SER A 18 0.34 2.86 3.64
N GLN A 19 -0.02 2.27 2.48
CA GLN A 19 -1.31 1.61 2.31
C GLN A 19 -1.49 0.39 3.23
N LEU A 20 -0.42 -0.40 3.44
CA LEU A 20 -0.45 -1.60 4.27
C LEU A 20 -0.73 -1.27 5.73
N VAL A 21 -0.16 -0.17 6.23
CA VAL A 21 -0.28 0.26 7.64
C VAL A 21 -1.37 1.32 7.86
N TRP A 22 -2.10 1.70 6.81
CA TRP A 22 -3.05 2.81 6.85
C TRP A 22 -4.14 2.61 7.91
N LYS A 23 -4.12 3.44 8.96
CA LYS A 23 -5.03 3.38 10.12
C LYS A 23 -6.50 3.42 9.74
N GLY A 24 -6.88 4.06 8.64
CA GLY A 24 -8.27 4.15 8.17
C GLY A 24 -8.79 2.89 7.47
N THR A 25 -7.91 2.02 6.96
CA THR A 25 -8.28 0.82 6.22
C THR A 25 -8.87 -0.22 7.15
N ARG A 26 -9.95 -0.90 6.76
CA ARG A 26 -10.67 -1.86 7.60
C ARG A 26 -10.68 -3.27 7.03
N GLU A 27 -10.70 -3.36 5.71
CA GLU A 27 -10.82 -4.61 4.98
C GLU A 27 -9.73 -4.68 3.92
N VAL A 28 -9.24 -5.90 3.68
CA VAL A 28 -8.27 -6.19 2.63
C VAL A 28 -8.63 -7.50 1.94
N GLY A 29 -8.63 -7.47 0.61
CA GLY A 29 -8.76 -8.65 -0.24
C GLY A 29 -7.49 -8.90 -1.03
N PHE A 30 -7.02 -10.15 -1.07
CA PHE A 30 -5.85 -10.56 -1.84
C PHE A 30 -6.26 -11.50 -2.98
N GLY A 31 -5.75 -11.23 -4.17
CA GLY A 31 -5.82 -12.10 -5.33
C GLY A 31 -4.43 -12.44 -5.83
N ARG A 32 -4.23 -13.66 -6.33
CA ARG A 32 -3.00 -14.00 -7.04
C ARG A 32 -3.26 -14.88 -8.25
N CYS A 33 -2.42 -14.74 -9.27
CA CYS A 33 -2.35 -15.66 -10.39
C CYS A 33 -0.90 -15.94 -10.77
N GLN A 34 -0.69 -17.05 -11.49
CA GLN A 34 0.61 -17.41 -12.05
C GLN A 34 0.51 -17.37 -13.57
N THR A 35 1.58 -16.99 -14.26
CA THR A 35 1.65 -17.09 -15.72
C THR A 35 1.51 -18.54 -16.19
N PRO A 36 0.98 -18.79 -17.39
CA PRO A 36 0.86 -20.16 -17.94
C PRO A 36 2.20 -20.90 -17.99
N ASP A 37 3.30 -20.18 -18.24
CA ASP A 37 4.67 -20.72 -18.26
C ASP A 37 5.29 -20.93 -16.86
N LYS A 38 4.54 -20.60 -15.80
CA LYS A 38 4.91 -20.73 -14.38
C LYS A 38 6.10 -19.88 -13.91
N LYS A 39 6.58 -18.93 -14.72
CA LYS A 39 7.76 -18.11 -14.37
C LYS A 39 7.46 -16.91 -13.48
N GLN A 40 6.23 -16.40 -13.50
CA GLN A 40 5.89 -15.17 -12.78
C GLN A 40 4.60 -15.35 -11.98
N TRP A 41 4.54 -14.65 -10.86
CA TRP A 41 3.35 -14.51 -10.03
C TRP A 41 2.91 -13.05 -10.05
N TYR A 42 1.60 -12.85 -10.16
CA TYR A 42 0.98 -11.55 -9.96
C TYR A 42 0.15 -11.62 -8.69
N GLY A 43 0.40 -10.69 -7.78
CA GLY A 43 -0.41 -10.47 -6.58
C GLY A 43 -1.09 -9.12 -6.69
N VAL A 44 -2.36 -9.06 -6.30
CA VAL A 44 -3.13 -7.83 -6.17
C VAL A 44 -3.71 -7.78 -4.76
N ALA A 45 -3.62 -6.62 -4.13
CA ALA A 45 -4.28 -6.33 -2.88
C ALA A 45 -5.25 -5.17 -3.09
N VAL A 46 -6.48 -5.32 -2.62
CA VAL A 46 -7.51 -4.28 -2.64
C VAL A 46 -7.86 -3.95 -1.20
N TYR A 47 -7.83 -2.67 -0.85
CA TYR A 47 -8.03 -2.16 0.50
C TYR A 47 -9.29 -1.31 0.57
N PHE A 48 -10.07 -1.45 1.64
CA PHE A 48 -11.28 -0.67 1.86
C PHE A 48 -11.43 -0.22 3.33
N PRO A 49 -11.74 1.07 3.60
CA PRO A 49 -11.55 2.21 2.70
C PRO A 49 -10.10 2.30 2.19
N PRO A 50 -9.86 2.85 0.99
CA PRO A 50 -8.50 3.00 0.48
C PRO A 50 -7.70 4.01 1.32
N GLY A 51 -6.37 3.87 1.31
CA GLY A 51 -5.46 4.79 1.98
C GLY A 51 -4.74 5.72 1.00
N ASN A 52 -3.59 6.25 1.44
CA ASN A 52 -2.72 7.12 0.63
C ASN A 52 -3.41 8.39 0.10
N TYR A 53 -4.33 8.93 0.90
CA TYR A 53 -4.89 10.24 0.62
C TYR A 53 -3.85 11.33 0.95
N PRO A 54 -3.60 12.27 0.02
CA PRO A 54 -2.74 13.43 0.29
C PRO A 54 -3.20 14.17 1.55
N ASN A 55 -2.26 14.69 2.33
CA ASN A 55 -2.48 15.38 3.60
C ASN A 55 -3.03 14.51 4.75
N GLN A 56 -3.16 13.18 4.57
CA GLN A 56 -3.64 12.28 5.62
C GLN A 56 -2.57 11.32 6.16
N TYR A 57 -1.33 11.42 5.68
CA TYR A 57 -0.24 10.52 6.04
C TYR A 57 0.12 10.58 7.54
N MET A 58 0.24 11.77 8.12
CA MET A 58 0.57 11.93 9.56
C MET A 58 -0.45 11.29 10.50
N GLU A 59 -1.72 11.21 10.10
CA GLU A 59 -2.79 10.67 10.93
C GLU A 59 -2.96 9.16 10.77
N ASN A 60 -2.46 8.60 9.66
CA ASN A 60 -2.77 7.24 9.23
C ASN A 60 -1.56 6.30 9.08
N VAL A 61 -0.32 6.79 9.11
CA VAL A 61 0.90 5.99 8.93
C VAL A 61 1.81 6.09 10.15
#